data_AF-A0A1B6G482-F1
#
_entry.id   AF-A0A1B6G482-F1
#
_cell.length_a   1.000
_cell.length_b   1.000
_cell.length_c   1.000
_cell.angle_alpha   90.00
_cell.angle_beta   90.00
_cell.angle_gamma   90.00
#
_symmetry.space_group_name_H-M   'P 1'
#
loop_
_entity.id
_entity.type
_entity.pdbx_description
1 polymer ?
#
loop_
_entity_poly.entity_id
_entity_poly.type
_entity_poly.pdbx_seq_one_letter_code
_entity_poly.pdbx_strand_id
1 'polypeptide(L)'
;MIAVVLTVSVLTQTILKFGLTQEVGNVEEICQDVKDSDDYLCQLLHRPEPFKRNKIFPSIREYIRCFDRLANCLHAEPNKTLEVCEEVFQEQGANFMHIRFDRDDLINGFLWNETDMAEYEKWRGKTLDAWLKCEKFIYRHSSFEVF
;
A
#
# COMPACT_ATOMS: atom_id res chain seq x y z
N MET A 1 -13.11 35.67 -39.52
CA MET A 1 -13.17 35.38 -38.07
C MET A 1 -13.14 33.87 -37.81
N ILE A 2 -12.02 33.19 -38.10
CA ILE A 2 -11.88 31.73 -37.87
C ILE A 2 -10.57 31.40 -37.12
N ALA A 3 -9.65 32.36 -36.98
CA ALA A 3 -8.32 32.11 -36.43
C ALA A 3 -8.20 32.16 -34.89
N VAL A 4 -9.20 32.69 -34.17
CA VAL A 4 -9.11 32.88 -32.70
C VAL A 4 -9.71 31.69 -31.91
N VAL A 5 -10.50 30.82 -32.56
CA VAL A 5 -11.17 29.71 -31.88
C VAL A 5 -10.30 28.44 -31.82
N LEU A 6 -9.30 28.31 -32.71
CA LEU A 6 -8.47 27.09 -32.80
C LEU A 6 -7.24 27.09 -31.88
N THR A 7 -6.82 28.22 -31.34
CA THR A 7 -5.67 28.28 -30.42
C THR A 7 -6.04 27.90 -28.99
N VAL A 8 -7.30 28.09 -28.59
CA VAL A 8 -7.76 27.75 -27.23
C VAL A 8 -8.01 26.25 -27.05
N SER A 9 -8.39 25.53 -28.12
CA SER A 9 -8.67 24.08 -28.06
C SER A 9 -7.39 23.23 -28.00
N VAL A 10 -6.30 23.66 -28.63
CA VAL A 10 -5.02 22.93 -28.56
C VAL A 10 -4.33 23.14 -27.20
N LEU A 11 -4.41 24.34 -26.61
CA LEU A 11 -3.84 24.61 -25.29
C LEU A 11 -4.57 23.88 -24.16
N THR A 12 -5.88 23.66 -24.27
CA THR A 12 -6.63 22.89 -23.26
C THR A 12 -6.37 21.39 -23.31
N GLN A 13 -6.06 20.83 -24.49
CA GLN A 13 -5.69 19.41 -24.60
C GLN A 13 -4.28 19.10 -24.07
N THR A 14 -3.34 20.04 -24.17
CA THR A 14 -1.98 19.83 -23.65
C THR A 14 -1.92 19.99 -22.13
N ILE A 15 -2.72 20.91 -21.56
CA ILE A 15 -2.80 21.08 -20.09
C ILE A 15 -3.47 19.85 -19.42
N LEU A 16 -4.44 19.21 -20.07
CA LEU A 16 -5.05 17.98 -19.54
C LEU A 16 -4.11 16.77 -19.59
N LYS A 17 -3.09 16.75 -20.46
CA LYS A 17 -2.04 15.72 -20.44
C LYS A 17 -0.94 15.98 -19.42
N PHE A 18 -0.87 17.20 -18.88
CA PHE A 18 0.08 17.57 -17.82
C PHE A 18 -0.49 17.34 -16.40
N GLY A 19 -1.77 16.97 -16.29
CA GLY A 19 -2.36 16.49 -15.05
C GLY A 19 -2.16 14.98 -14.93
N LEU A 20 -1.34 14.55 -13.98
CA LEU A 20 -1.04 13.15 -13.62
C LEU A 20 0.08 12.45 -14.42
N THR A 21 1.18 13.13 -14.74
CA THR A 21 2.47 12.42 -14.61
C THR A 21 2.71 12.24 -13.12
N GLN A 22 2.03 11.25 -12.54
CA GLN A 22 2.36 10.77 -11.21
C GLN A 22 3.82 10.34 -11.30
N GLU A 23 4.72 11.02 -10.59
CA GLU A 23 6.11 10.58 -10.53
C GLU A 23 6.08 9.13 -10.06
N VAL A 24 6.36 8.21 -10.98
CA VAL A 24 6.60 6.82 -10.66
C VAL A 24 7.91 6.86 -9.91
N GLY A 25 7.81 6.88 -8.57
CA GLY A 25 8.98 6.80 -7.70
C GLY A 25 9.79 5.56 -8.03
N ASN A 26 11.01 5.47 -7.52
CA ASN A 26 11.84 4.29 -7.74
C ASN A 26 11.09 3.03 -7.24
N VAL A 27 10.75 2.13 -8.17
CA VAL A 27 9.98 0.91 -7.89
C VAL A 27 10.70 0.02 -6.89
N GLU A 28 12.03 -0.08 -6.99
CA GLU A 28 12.85 -0.88 -6.07
C GLU A 28 12.81 -0.30 -4.65
N GLU A 29 12.91 1.02 -4.52
CA GLU A 29 12.80 1.72 -3.23
C GLU A 29 11.41 1.52 -2.63
N ILE A 30 10.36 1.67 -3.43
CA ILE A 30 8.98 1.46 -2.98
C ILE A 30 8.73 0.01 -2.54
N CYS A 31 9.28 -0.95 -3.27
CA CYS A 31 9.24 -2.36 -2.90
C CYS A 31 9.88 -2.58 -1.53
N GLN A 32 11.08 -2.03 -1.32
CA GLN A 32 11.81 -2.15 -0.08
C GLN A 32 11.06 -1.46 1.07
N ASP A 33 10.50 -0.27 0.84
CA ASP A 33 9.71 0.45 1.83
C ASP A 33 8.48 -0.35 2.29
N VAL A 34 7.84 -1.10 1.39
CA VAL A 34 6.72 -1.98 1.73
C VAL A 34 7.21 -3.12 2.64
N LYS A 35 8.31 -3.79 2.29
CA LYS A 35 8.89 -4.88 3.09
C LYS A 35 9.32 -4.40 4.48
N ASP A 36 10.09 -3.31 4.54
CA ASP A 36 10.60 -2.75 5.79
C ASP A 36 9.44 -2.34 6.71
N SER A 37 8.38 -1.76 6.14
CA SER A 37 7.20 -1.40 6.90
C SER A 37 6.37 -2.62 7.33
N ASP A 38 6.28 -3.68 6.51
CA ASP A 38 5.62 -4.95 6.86
C ASP A 38 6.34 -5.60 8.05
N ASP A 39 7.65 -5.79 7.93
CA ASP A 39 8.51 -6.41 8.93
C ASP A 39 8.47 -5.64 10.24
N TYR A 40 8.58 -4.31 10.18
CA TYR A 40 8.55 -3.49 11.38
C TYR A 40 7.20 -3.60 12.10
N LEU A 41 6.08 -3.53 11.36
CA LEU A 41 4.75 -3.66 11.95
C LEU A 41 4.54 -5.06 12.54
N CYS A 42 5.01 -6.12 11.84
CA CYS A 42 4.99 -7.49 12.33
C CYS A 42 5.79 -7.65 13.63
N GLN A 43 6.98 -7.06 13.71
CA GLN A 43 7.81 -7.09 14.92
C GLN A 43 7.14 -6.40 16.11
N LEU A 44 6.43 -5.29 15.88
CA LEU A 44 5.69 -4.61 16.93
C LEU A 44 4.56 -5.49 17.48
N LEU A 45 3.85 -6.21 16.61
CA LEU A 45 2.67 -7.00 16.96
C LEU A 45 2.98 -8.40 17.48
N HIS A 46 4.09 -9.02 17.06
CA HIS A 46 4.54 -10.30 17.62
C HIS A 46 5.02 -10.21 19.07
N ARG A 47 5.47 -9.02 19.50
CA ARG A 47 5.89 -8.76 20.89
C ARG A 47 5.28 -7.46 21.40
N PRO A 48 3.97 -7.47 21.73
CA PRO A 48 3.29 -6.30 22.26
C PRO A 48 3.89 -5.88 23.60
N GLU A 49 4.33 -4.62 23.68
CA GLU A 49 4.93 -4.05 24.89
C GLU A 49 4.43 -2.62 25.12
N PRO A 50 4.22 -2.17 26.38
CA PRO A 50 3.56 -0.90 26.65
C PRO A 50 4.27 0.31 26.04
N PHE A 51 5.61 0.30 26.00
CA PHE A 51 6.41 1.41 25.45
C PHE A 51 6.35 1.50 23.92
N LYS A 52 5.87 0.46 23.23
CA LYS A 52 5.68 0.43 21.77
C LYS A 52 4.28 0.89 21.35
N ARG A 53 3.34 1.01 22.29
CA ARG A 53 1.92 1.38 22.04
C ARG A 53 1.77 2.52 21.03
N ASN A 54 2.47 3.63 21.25
CA ASN A 54 2.33 4.85 20.46
C ASN A 54 2.91 4.74 19.05
N LYS A 55 3.60 3.64 18.73
CA LYS A 55 4.22 3.40 17.42
C LYS A 55 3.29 2.66 16.47
N ILE A 56 2.31 1.90 16.98
CA ILE A 56 1.46 1.03 16.14
C ILE A 56 0.70 1.82 15.07
N PHE A 57 -0.13 2.79 15.46
CA PHE A 57 -0.96 3.52 14.51
C PHE A 57 -0.16 4.35 13.49
N PRO A 58 0.92 5.05 13.88
CA PRO A 58 1.85 5.63 12.90
C PRO A 58 2.41 4.61 11.91
N SER A 59 2.83 3.43 12.39
CA SER A 59 3.37 2.38 11.51
C SER A 59 2.34 1.80 10.56
N ILE A 60 1.09 1.61 11.00
CA ILE A 60 0.01 1.18 10.10
C ILE A 60 -0.25 2.24 9.02
N ARG A 61 -0.22 3.53 9.37
CA ARG A 61 -0.37 4.61 8.39
C ARG A 61 0.75 4.62 7.36
N GLU A 62 1.99 4.40 7.80
CA GLU A 62 3.14 4.31 6.92
C GLU A 62 3.01 3.11 5.97
N TYR A 63 2.64 1.95 6.51
CA TYR A 63 2.42 0.75 5.72
C TYR A 63 1.36 0.94 4.62
N ILE A 64 0.22 1.57 4.95
CA ILE A 64 -0.81 1.95 3.97
C ILE A 64 -0.22 2.87 2.89
N ARG A 65 0.59 3.86 3.29
CA ARG A 65 1.22 4.81 2.36
C ARG A 65 2.18 4.09 1.39
N CYS A 66 2.95 3.12 1.87
CA CYS A 66 3.82 2.30 1.03
C CYS A 66 3.00 1.51 0.00
N PHE A 67 1.90 0.88 0.41
CA PHE A 67 1.01 0.20 -0.54
C PHE A 67 0.34 1.13 -1.54
N ASP A 68 -0.09 2.32 -1.14
CA ASP A 68 -0.65 3.29 -2.08
C ASP A 68 0.40 3.72 -3.12
N ARG A 69 1.67 3.89 -2.73
CA ARG A 69 2.79 4.14 -3.67
C ARG A 69 3.03 2.95 -4.61
N LEU A 70 3.00 1.72 -4.08
CA LEU A 70 3.14 0.50 -4.88
C LEU A 70 1.99 0.36 -5.90
N ALA A 71 0.76 0.62 -5.48
CA ALA A 71 -0.41 0.62 -6.37
C ALA A 71 -0.26 1.62 -7.52
N ASN A 72 0.30 2.81 -7.25
CA ASN A 72 0.59 3.79 -8.29
C ASN A 72 1.63 3.29 -9.30
N CYS A 73 2.67 2.59 -8.82
CA CYS A 73 3.66 1.96 -9.71
C CYS A 73 3.02 0.86 -10.57
N LEU A 74 2.17 0.02 -9.99
CA LEU A 74 1.41 -1.00 -10.72
C LEU A 74 0.48 -0.40 -11.78
N HIS A 75 -0.10 0.77 -11.50
CA HIS A 75 -0.93 1.50 -12.46
C HIS A 75 -0.13 2.05 -13.64
N ALA A 76 1.11 2.49 -13.41
CA ALA A 76 1.95 3.12 -14.43
C ALA A 76 2.80 2.12 -15.23
N GLU A 77 3.45 1.17 -14.56
CA GLU A 77 4.38 0.19 -15.12
C GLU A 77 4.12 -1.21 -14.53
N PRO A 78 2.98 -1.87 -14.83
CA PRO A 78 2.55 -3.10 -14.16
C PRO A 78 3.57 -4.25 -14.25
N ASN A 79 4.05 -4.57 -15.46
CA ASN A 79 4.96 -5.71 -15.67
C ASN A 79 6.28 -5.53 -14.91
N LYS A 80 6.92 -4.36 -15.07
CA LYS A 80 8.16 -4.01 -14.38
C LYS A 80 7.98 -4.00 -12.87
N THR A 81 6.85 -3.47 -12.38
CA THR A 81 6.56 -3.43 -10.94
C THR A 81 6.32 -4.82 -10.39
N LEU A 82 5.60 -5.70 -11.10
CA LEU A 82 5.39 -7.08 -10.68
C LEU A 82 6.71 -7.88 -10.67
N GLU A 83 7.57 -7.67 -11.67
CA GLU A 83 8.90 -8.29 -11.74
C GLU A 83 9.81 -7.85 -10.59
N VAL A 84 9.93 -6.54 -10.35
CA VAL A 84 10.79 -6.00 -9.29
C VAL A 84 10.24 -6.28 -7.89
N CYS A 85 8.91 -6.27 -7.73
CA CYS A 85 8.25 -6.45 -6.44
C CYS A 85 7.72 -7.88 -6.21
N GLU A 86 8.21 -8.87 -6.95
CA GLU A 86 7.72 -10.25 -6.89
C GLU A 86 7.63 -10.76 -5.44
N GLU A 87 8.66 -10.56 -4.63
CA GLU A 87 8.72 -11.00 -3.23
C GLU A 87 7.63 -10.38 -2.34
N VAL A 88 7.15 -9.17 -2.65
CA VAL A 88 6.03 -8.52 -1.93
C VAL A 88 4.69 -9.18 -2.27
N PHE A 89 4.60 -9.87 -3.42
CA PHE A 89 3.37 -10.46 -3.92
C PHE A 89 3.30 -11.99 -3.75
N GLN A 90 4.42 -12.66 -3.51
CA GLN A 90 4.44 -14.09 -3.19
C GLN A 90 3.86 -14.38 -1.78
N GLU A 91 3.62 -15.66 -1.45
CA GLU A 91 2.86 -16.11 -0.25
C GLU A 91 3.37 -15.58 1.11
N GLN A 92 4.54 -14.95 1.17
CA GLN A 92 5.13 -14.31 2.37
C GLN A 92 5.12 -12.77 2.33
N GLY A 93 4.64 -12.14 1.27
CA GLY A 93 4.94 -10.73 0.96
C GLY A 93 4.08 -9.67 1.67
N ALA A 94 3.04 -10.08 2.40
CA ALA A 94 2.24 -9.22 3.27
C ALA A 94 2.00 -9.90 4.63
N ASN A 95 3.07 -10.17 5.39
CA ASN A 95 2.98 -10.93 6.63
C ASN A 95 2.03 -10.29 7.63
N PHE A 96 1.96 -8.95 7.66
CA PHE A 96 1.05 -8.25 8.56
C PHE A 96 -0.42 -8.66 8.32
N MET A 97 -0.80 -8.95 7.08
CA MET A 97 -2.15 -9.41 6.74
C MET A 97 -2.43 -10.83 7.26
N HIS A 98 -1.37 -11.65 7.39
CA HIS A 98 -1.43 -13.04 7.83
C HIS A 98 -1.24 -13.21 9.35
N ILE A 99 -0.80 -12.19 10.08
CA ILE A 99 -0.67 -12.26 11.53
C ILE A 99 -2.02 -12.61 12.16
N ARG A 100 -2.01 -13.70 12.95
CA ARG A 100 -3.16 -14.11 13.75
C ARG A 100 -3.48 -13.03 14.77
N PHE A 101 -4.74 -12.63 14.79
CA PHE A 101 -5.25 -11.66 15.75
C PHE A 101 -5.49 -12.33 17.11
N ASP A 102 -4.62 -12.07 18.08
CA ASP A 102 -4.83 -12.42 19.48
C ASP A 102 -5.21 -11.15 20.26
N ARG A 103 -6.51 -11.02 20.55
CA ARG A 103 -7.05 -9.84 21.23
C ARG A 103 -6.44 -9.67 22.62
N ASP A 104 -6.28 -10.77 23.37
CA ASP A 104 -5.84 -10.71 24.77
C ASP A 104 -4.37 -10.31 24.84
N ASP A 105 -3.53 -10.83 23.94
CA ASP A 105 -2.12 -10.43 23.85
C ASP A 105 -1.95 -8.95 23.50
N LEU A 106 -2.76 -8.42 22.58
CA LEU A 106 -2.71 -7.01 22.19
C LEU A 106 -3.20 -6.08 23.30
N ILE A 107 -4.33 -6.42 23.94
CA ILE A 107 -4.89 -5.65 25.06
C ILE A 107 -3.88 -5.61 26.22
N ASN A 108 -3.39 -6.78 26.64
CA ASN A 108 -2.52 -6.88 27.80
C ASN A 108 -1.12 -6.33 27.51
N GLY A 109 -0.57 -6.59 26.33
CA GLY A 109 0.80 -6.20 26.02
C GLY A 109 0.94 -4.71 25.65
N PHE A 110 -0.03 -4.10 24.97
CA PHE A 110 -0.01 -2.65 24.72
C PHE A 110 -0.71 -1.82 25.80
N LEU A 111 -1.39 -2.46 26.76
CA LEU A 111 -2.30 -1.81 27.69
C LEU A 111 -3.40 -1.01 26.95
N TRP A 112 -3.93 -1.63 25.90
CA TRP A 112 -5.00 -1.09 25.09
C TRP A 112 -6.35 -1.28 25.76
N ASN A 113 -7.25 -0.35 25.52
CA ASN A 113 -8.66 -0.47 25.89
C ASN A 113 -9.52 -0.79 24.66
N GLU A 114 -10.82 -0.94 24.85
CA GLU A 114 -11.76 -1.21 23.76
C GLU A 114 -11.77 -0.14 22.65
N THR A 115 -11.48 1.12 22.98
CA THR A 115 -11.35 2.19 21.97
C THR A 115 -10.10 2.01 21.12
N ASP A 116 -8.96 1.69 21.73
CA ASP A 116 -7.73 1.38 21.00
C ASP A 116 -7.93 0.15 20.09
N MET A 117 -8.61 -0.89 20.60
CA MET A 117 -8.92 -2.10 19.83
C MET A 117 -9.84 -1.82 18.65
N ALA A 118 -10.91 -1.06 18.85
CA ALA A 118 -11.82 -0.66 17.77
C ALA A 118 -11.09 0.19 16.71
N GLU A 119 -10.19 1.09 17.14
CA GLU A 119 -9.35 1.85 16.22
C GLU A 119 -8.40 0.92 15.44
N TYR A 120 -7.77 -0.05 16.11
CA TYR A 120 -6.90 -1.03 15.46
C TYR A 120 -7.64 -1.87 14.41
N GLU A 121 -8.82 -2.40 14.73
CA GLU A 121 -9.66 -3.15 13.76
C GLU A 121 -10.00 -2.29 12.54
N LYS A 122 -10.37 -1.02 12.76
CA LYS A 122 -10.61 -0.06 11.66
C LYS A 122 -9.37 0.14 10.80
N TRP A 123 -8.19 0.30 11.39
CA TRP A 123 -6.95 0.48 10.64
C TRP A 123 -6.54 -0.80 9.89
N ARG A 124 -6.80 -1.98 10.45
CA ARG A 124 -6.60 -3.27 9.78
C ARG A 124 -7.53 -3.46 8.58
N GLY A 125 -8.76 -2.93 8.65
CA GLY A 125 -9.63 -2.86 7.47
C GLY A 125 -9.02 -2.01 6.35
N LYS A 126 -8.47 -0.84 6.70
CA LYS A 126 -7.82 0.06 5.72
C LYS A 126 -6.56 -0.53 5.09
N THR A 127 -5.78 -1.31 5.82
CA THR A 127 -4.62 -2.01 5.24
C THR A 127 -5.06 -3.08 4.25
N LEU A 128 -6.14 -3.82 4.55
CA LEU A 128 -6.74 -4.74 3.58
C LEU A 128 -7.17 -3.99 2.32
N ASP A 129 -7.88 -2.87 2.45
CA ASP A 129 -8.30 -2.06 1.31
C ASP A 129 -7.12 -1.60 0.45
N ALA A 130 -6.00 -1.21 1.08
CA ALA A 130 -4.77 -0.81 0.37
C ALA A 130 -4.12 -1.99 -0.36
N TRP A 131 -4.04 -3.16 0.29
CA TRP A 131 -3.54 -4.40 -0.33
C TRP A 131 -4.36 -4.81 -1.56
N LEU A 132 -5.69 -4.81 -1.45
CA LEU A 132 -6.60 -5.19 -2.54
C LEU A 132 -6.44 -4.30 -3.80
N LYS A 133 -6.00 -3.04 -3.64
CA LYS A 133 -5.66 -2.18 -4.79
C LYS A 133 -4.46 -2.71 -5.58
N CYS A 134 -3.54 -3.43 -4.94
CA CYS A 134 -2.38 -4.06 -5.57
C CYS A 134 -2.75 -5.46 -6.10
N GLU A 135 -3.48 -6.25 -5.31
CA GLU A 135 -3.83 -7.65 -5.61
C GLU A 135 -4.57 -7.81 -6.97
N LYS A 136 -5.40 -6.83 -7.35
CA LYS A 136 -6.10 -6.81 -8.64
C LYS A 136 -5.18 -6.92 -9.87
N PHE A 137 -3.91 -6.52 -9.73
CA PHE A 137 -2.92 -6.63 -10.79
C PHE A 137 -2.30 -8.02 -10.85
N ILE A 138 -2.13 -8.68 -9.70
CA ILE A 138 -1.57 -10.03 -9.58
C ILE A 138 -2.48 -11.02 -10.33
N TYR A 139 -3.79 -11.03 -10.02
CA TYR A 139 -4.73 -11.96 -10.68
C TYR A 139 -4.95 -11.70 -12.17
N ARG A 140 -4.76 -10.46 -12.63
CA ARG A 140 -4.83 -10.14 -14.07
C ARG A 140 -3.63 -10.65 -14.85
N HIS A 141 -2.48 -10.86 -14.20
CA HIS A 141 -1.27 -11.36 -14.87
C HIS A 141 -1.11 -12.87 -14.72
N SER A 142 -1.60 -13.48 -13.63
CA SER A 142 -1.61 -14.95 -13.48
C SER A 142 -2.57 -15.67 -14.44
N SER A 143 -3.52 -14.95 -15.04
CA SER A 143 -4.41 -15.48 -16.08
C SER A 143 -3.78 -15.50 -17.49
N PHE A 144 -2.54 -15.02 -17.67
CA PHE A 144 -1.80 -15.08 -18.93
C PHE A 144 -0.73 -16.20 -18.99
N GLU A 145 -0.46 -16.92 -17.89
CA GLU A 145 0.53 -18.01 -17.85
C GLU A 145 -0.05 -19.42 -18.08
N VAL A 146 -1.31 -19.52 -18.54
CA VAL A 146 -1.91 -20.80 -18.95
C VAL A 146 -2.12 -20.81 -20.47
N PHE A 147 -1.02 -20.93 -21.22
CA PHE A 147 -1.04 -21.38 -22.63
C PHE A 147 0.20 -22.21 -22.96
#